data_AF-A0A1F7YID6-F1
#
_entry.id   AF-A0A1F7YID6-F1
#
_cell.length_a   1.000
_cell.length_b   1.000
_cell.length_c   1.000
_cell.angle_alpha   90.00
_cell.angle_beta   90.00
_cell.angle_gamma   90.00
#
_symmetry.space_group_name_H-M   'P 1'
#
loop_
_entity.id
_entity.type
_entity.pdbx_description
1 polymer ?
#
loop_
_entity_poly.entity_id
_entity_poly.type
_entity_poly.pdbx_seq_one_letter_code
_entity_poly.pdbx_strand_id
1 'polypeptide(L)'
;MKKEYVLIFIIGLFLLSYVLDAVVNPLHLNLPTPYHYLDPKVLNLYPFTTASIVIKGIALFLTPLLLLSLVEGYYPAKAGALLILIALMQLYALQDIATKAQVVPLEWALSISLAGVTLILPAIWYFIMGGISWLHKSLGGKEENTTETQESEDINKEPSSQ
;
A
#
# COMPACT_ATOMS: atom_id res chain seq x y z
N MET A 1 -14.89 -1.72 -4.19
CA MET A 1 -14.49 -1.55 -5.62
C MET A 1 -13.83 -2.85 -6.07
N LYS A 2 -14.07 -3.29 -7.31
CA LYS A 2 -13.37 -4.48 -7.83
C LYS A 2 -11.87 -4.18 -7.97
N LYS A 3 -11.01 -5.19 -7.77
CA LYS A 3 -9.55 -5.02 -7.72
C LYS A 3 -9.00 -4.51 -9.07
N GLU A 4 -9.65 -4.87 -10.16
CA GLU A 4 -9.35 -4.45 -11.52
C GLU A 4 -9.49 -2.93 -11.69
N TYR A 5 -10.51 -2.32 -11.09
CA TYR A 5 -10.68 -0.86 -11.14
C TYR A 5 -9.56 -0.15 -10.37
N VAL A 6 -9.14 -0.70 -9.23
CA VAL A 6 -8.01 -0.15 -8.46
C VAL A 6 -6.72 -0.26 -9.25
N LEU A 7 -6.49 -1.39 -9.94
CA LEU A 7 -5.32 -1.56 -10.81
C LEU A 7 -5.31 -0.56 -11.97
N ILE A 8 -6.43 -0.42 -12.70
CA ILE A 8 -6.55 0.55 -13.79
C ILE A 8 -6.31 1.98 -13.27
N PHE A 9 -6.83 2.29 -12.07
CA PHE A 9 -6.60 3.57 -11.43
C PHE A 9 -5.13 3.82 -11.10
N ILE A 10 -4.42 2.83 -10.52
CA ILE A 10 -2.97 2.92 -10.25
C ILE A 10 -2.18 3.15 -11.53
N ILE A 11 -2.47 2.39 -12.59
CA ILE A 11 -1.83 2.57 -13.90
C ILE A 11 -2.11 3.98 -14.43
N GLY A 12 -3.35 4.45 -14.33
CA GLY A 12 -3.74 5.81 -14.70
C GLY A 12 -2.97 6.88 -13.94
N LEU A 13 -2.72 6.70 -12.64
CA LEU A 13 -1.91 7.63 -11.84
C LEU A 13 -0.45 7.65 -12.28
N PHE A 14 0.16 6.48 -12.54
CA PHE A 14 1.53 6.43 -13.06
C PHE A 14 1.66 7.09 -14.43
N LEU A 15 0.71 6.82 -15.35
CA LEU A 15 0.68 7.46 -16.66
C LEU A 15 0.47 8.98 -16.55
N LEU A 16 -0.46 9.42 -15.72
CA LEU A 16 -0.71 10.84 -15.48
C LEU A 16 0.52 11.53 -14.92
N SER A 17 1.21 10.92 -13.95
CA SER A 17 2.44 11.48 -13.41
C SER A 17 3.56 11.52 -14.44
N TYR A 18 3.69 10.49 -15.29
CA TYR A 18 4.69 10.49 -16.36
C TYR A 18 4.46 11.64 -17.35
N VAL A 19 3.20 11.89 -17.74
CA VAL A 19 2.86 13.05 -18.58
C VAL A 19 3.17 14.36 -17.86
N LEU A 20 2.87 14.44 -16.55
CA LEU A 20 3.13 15.65 -15.78
C LEU A 20 4.63 15.94 -15.73
N ASP A 21 5.46 14.93 -15.46
CA ASP A 21 6.92 15.04 -15.45
C ASP A 21 7.49 15.54 -16.78
N ALA A 22 6.85 15.24 -17.92
CA ALA A 22 7.28 15.75 -19.22
C ALA A 22 7.08 17.27 -19.37
N VAL A 23 6.20 17.87 -18.54
CA VAL A 23 5.87 19.30 -18.58
C VAL A 23 6.57 20.08 -17.46
N VAL A 24 7.03 19.40 -16.40
CA VAL A 24 7.72 20.07 -15.28
C VAL A 24 9.22 20.04 -15.44
N ASN A 25 9.89 21.13 -15.07
CA ASN A 25 11.34 21.15 -14.98
C ASN A 25 11.82 20.25 -13.84
N PRO A 26 12.90 19.48 -14.03
CA PRO A 26 13.45 18.63 -12.98
C PRO A 26 13.84 19.46 -11.74
N LEU A 27 13.52 18.93 -10.57
CA LEU A 27 13.71 19.58 -9.29
C LEU A 27 15.18 19.49 -8.86
N HIS A 28 15.87 20.63 -8.89
CA HIS A 28 17.26 20.75 -8.44
C HIS A 28 17.32 21.45 -7.08
N LEU A 29 16.80 20.78 -6.05
CA LEU A 29 16.86 21.28 -4.67
C LEU A 29 17.87 20.50 -3.84
N ASN A 30 18.69 21.21 -3.08
CA ASN A 30 19.59 20.60 -2.11
C ASN A 30 18.86 20.44 -0.77
N LEU A 31 18.15 19.33 -0.63
CA LEU A 31 17.37 19.02 0.58
C LEU A 31 18.21 18.19 1.55
N PRO A 32 18.28 18.55 2.85
CA PRO A 32 18.95 17.72 3.86
C PRO A 32 18.25 16.38 4.09
N THR A 33 16.91 16.38 4.04
CA THR A 33 16.05 15.21 4.18
C THR A 33 14.81 15.39 3.30
N PRO A 34 14.10 14.31 2.91
CA PRO A 34 12.89 14.40 2.10
C PRO A 34 11.81 15.29 2.72
N TYR A 35 11.73 15.34 4.05
CA TYR A 35 10.69 16.08 4.78
C TYR A 35 10.81 17.60 4.63
N HIS A 36 12.00 18.11 4.29
CA HIS A 36 12.20 19.55 4.05
C HIS A 36 11.45 20.06 2.81
N TYR A 37 11.07 19.17 1.89
CA TYR A 37 10.25 19.56 0.74
C TYR A 37 8.83 20.00 1.15
N LEU A 38 8.35 19.58 2.32
CA LEU A 38 7.02 19.93 2.83
C LEU A 38 6.94 21.36 3.38
N ASP A 39 8.02 22.15 3.34
CA ASP A 39 7.95 23.58 3.65
C ASP A 39 6.95 24.26 2.69
N PRO A 40 5.91 24.95 3.21
CA PRO A 40 4.93 25.65 2.38
C PRO A 40 5.56 26.59 1.34
N LYS A 41 6.72 27.18 1.62
CA LYS A 41 7.43 28.04 0.67
C LYS A 41 7.89 27.26 -0.57
N VAL A 42 8.39 26.03 -0.38
CA VAL A 42 8.87 25.17 -1.47
C VAL A 42 7.68 24.63 -2.27
N LEU A 43 6.64 24.16 -1.59
CA LEU A 43 5.43 23.63 -2.23
C LEU A 43 4.77 24.66 -3.15
N ASN A 44 4.67 25.91 -2.70
CA ASN A 44 4.07 27.00 -3.49
C ASN A 44 4.96 27.45 -4.66
N LEU A 45 6.28 27.27 -4.56
CA LEU A 45 7.22 27.58 -5.64
C LEU A 45 7.16 26.54 -6.77
N TYR A 46 6.88 25.28 -6.43
CA TYR A 46 6.85 24.15 -7.36
C TYR A 46 5.50 23.42 -7.35
N PRO A 47 4.39 24.06 -7.76
CA PRO A 47 3.05 23.49 -7.65
C PRO A 47 2.85 22.26 -8.55
N PHE A 48 3.33 22.30 -9.80
CA PHE A 48 3.22 21.16 -10.73
C PHE A 48 4.13 19.99 -10.33
N THR A 49 5.34 20.27 -9.84
CA THR A 49 6.24 19.22 -9.31
C THR A 49 5.61 18.58 -8.08
N THR A 50 5.05 19.39 -7.18
CA THR A 50 4.35 18.91 -5.99
C THR A 50 3.16 18.02 -6.37
N ALA A 51 2.36 18.43 -7.36
CA ALA A 51 1.27 17.60 -7.86
C ALA A 51 1.79 16.26 -8.40
N SER A 52 2.89 16.27 -9.17
CA SER A 52 3.51 15.02 -9.66
C SER A 52 3.96 14.12 -8.50
N ILE A 53 4.65 14.67 -7.51
CA ILE A 53 5.11 13.94 -6.32
C ILE A 53 3.93 13.30 -5.59
N VAL A 54 2.85 14.05 -5.39
CA VAL A 54 1.66 13.54 -4.70
C VAL A 54 0.99 12.43 -5.51
N ILE A 55 0.83 12.60 -6.83
CA ILE A 55 0.22 11.58 -7.69
C ILE A 55 1.03 10.28 -7.68
N LYS A 56 2.36 10.36 -7.82
CA LYS A 56 3.24 9.18 -7.68
C LYS A 56 3.15 8.57 -6.30
N GLY A 57 3.15 9.41 -5.26
CA GLY A 57 3.02 8.97 -3.87
C GLY A 57 1.73 8.17 -3.65
N ILE A 58 0.60 8.62 -4.20
CA ILE A 58 -0.68 7.90 -4.15
C ILE A 58 -0.58 6.57 -4.90
N ALA A 59 0.00 6.55 -6.11
CA ALA A 59 0.18 5.31 -6.88
C ALA A 59 1.07 4.30 -6.13
N LEU A 60 2.18 4.75 -5.56
CA LEU A 60 3.10 3.95 -4.75
C LEU A 60 2.47 3.49 -3.43
N PHE A 61 1.60 4.29 -2.81
CA PHE A 61 0.84 3.90 -1.63
C PHE A 61 -0.19 2.81 -1.95
N LEU A 62 -0.93 2.94 -3.06
CA LEU A 62 -1.98 1.99 -3.44
C LEU A 62 -1.42 0.65 -3.91
N THR A 63 -0.24 0.64 -4.53
CA THR A 63 0.39 -0.57 -5.09
C THR A 63 0.56 -1.70 -4.07
N PRO A 64 1.25 -1.53 -2.92
CA PRO A 64 1.39 -2.59 -1.93
C PRO A 64 0.06 -2.94 -1.28
N LEU A 65 -0.88 -2.00 -1.12
CA LEU A 65 -2.21 -2.31 -0.61
C LEU A 65 -3.00 -3.22 -1.56
N LEU A 66 -2.92 -2.97 -2.86
CA LEU A 66 -3.49 -3.85 -3.88
C LEU A 66 -2.86 -5.24 -3.79
N LEU A 67 -1.53 -5.34 -3.72
CA LEU A 67 -0.82 -6.62 -3.60
C LEU A 67 -1.22 -7.39 -2.34
N LEU A 68 -1.27 -6.72 -1.18
CA LEU A 68 -1.69 -7.35 0.08
C LEU A 68 -3.19 -7.69 0.11
N SER A 69 -4.01 -7.06 -0.74
CA SER A 69 -5.42 -7.43 -0.91
C SER A 69 -5.61 -8.76 -1.65
N LEU A 70 -4.56 -9.28 -2.30
CA LEU A 70 -4.57 -10.60 -2.94
C LEU A 70 -4.34 -11.74 -1.94
N VAL A 71 -3.74 -11.44 -0.79
CA VAL A 71 -3.51 -12.41 0.30
C VAL A 71 -4.70 -12.34 1.25
N GLU A 72 -5.36 -13.46 1.57
CA GLU A 72 -6.53 -13.48 2.47
C GLU A 72 -6.14 -13.84 3.91
N GLY A 73 -6.87 -13.34 4.90
CA GLY A 73 -6.80 -13.81 6.31
C GLY A 73 -5.56 -13.48 7.17
N TYR A 74 -4.40 -13.18 6.58
CA TYR A 74 -3.14 -13.05 7.35
C TYR A 74 -2.78 -11.61 7.76
N TYR A 75 -3.57 -10.99 8.65
CA TYR A 75 -3.35 -9.60 9.09
C TYR A 75 -1.98 -9.30 9.72
N PRO A 76 -1.41 -10.14 10.61
CA PRO A 76 -0.09 -9.89 11.19
C PRO A 76 1.04 -9.89 10.15
N ALA A 77 0.98 -10.81 9.18
CA ALA A 77 1.96 -10.89 8.11
C ALA A 77 1.89 -9.65 7.20
N LYS A 78 0.68 -9.17 6.88
CA LYS A 78 0.47 -7.92 6.13
C LYS A 78 1.03 -6.71 6.87
N ALA A 79 0.82 -6.62 8.18
CA ALA A 79 1.38 -5.55 9.00
C ALA A 79 2.92 -5.59 8.99
N GLY A 80 3.52 -6.76 9.22
CA GLY A 80 4.98 -6.94 9.16
C GLY A 80 5.57 -6.59 7.80
N ALA A 81 4.94 -7.06 6.71
CA ALA A 81 5.36 -6.74 5.35
C ALA A 81 5.31 -5.23 5.07
N LEU A 82 4.24 -4.54 5.49
CA LEU A 82 4.17 -3.08 5.37
C LEU A 82 5.23 -2.37 6.19
N LEU A 83 5.49 -2.79 7.44
CA LEU A 83 6.53 -2.17 8.27
C LEU A 83 7.92 -2.28 7.64
N ILE A 84 8.27 -3.45 7.11
CA ILE A 84 9.52 -3.66 6.37
C ILE A 84 9.57 -2.76 5.14
N LEU A 85 8.49 -2.74 4.34
CA LEU A 85 8.43 -1.90 3.15
C LEU A 85 8.57 -0.41 3.47
N ILE A 86 7.89 0.07 4.52
CA ILE A 86 7.99 1.45 5.01
C ILE A 86 9.44 1.79 5.38
N ALA A 87 10.10 0.92 6.14
CA ALA A 87 11.49 1.11 6.54
C ALA A 87 12.41 1.20 5.32
N LEU A 88 12.23 0.32 4.34
CA LEU A 88 12.99 0.33 3.09
C LEU A 88 12.74 1.60 2.27
N MET A 89 11.48 2.03 2.14
CA MET A 89 11.13 3.25 1.42
C MET A 89 11.74 4.49 2.07
N GLN A 90 11.69 4.60 3.40
CA GLN A 90 12.31 5.73 4.11
C GLN A 90 13.83 5.68 4.01
N LEU A 91 14.45 4.52 4.22
CA LEU A 91 15.90 4.37 4.14
C LEU A 91 16.42 4.70 2.74
N TYR A 92 15.74 4.19 1.71
CA TYR A 92 16.08 4.46 0.31
C TYR A 92 16.00 5.96 0.02
N ALA A 93 14.87 6.61 0.33
CA ALA A 93 14.69 8.03 0.05
C ALA A 93 15.66 8.92 0.83
N LEU A 94 15.92 8.58 2.11
CA LEU A 94 16.92 9.29 2.93
C LEU A 94 18.31 9.12 2.35
N GLN A 95 18.71 7.91 1.98
CA GLN A 95 20.03 7.65 1.43
C GLN A 95 20.22 8.39 0.11
N ASP A 96 19.28 8.29 -0.83
CA ASP A 96 19.40 8.92 -2.15
C ASP A 96 19.53 10.44 -2.04
N ILE A 97 18.71 11.07 -1.18
CA ILE A 97 18.71 12.53 -0.96
C ILE A 97 19.94 12.99 -0.17
N ALA A 98 20.24 12.35 0.97
CA ALA A 98 21.31 12.80 1.86
C ALA A 98 22.71 12.57 1.26
N THR A 99 22.89 11.48 0.50
CA THR A 99 24.16 11.19 -0.19
C THR A 99 24.28 11.89 -1.54
N LYS A 100 23.20 12.52 -2.03
CA LYS A 100 23.11 13.10 -3.37
C LYS A 100 23.47 12.10 -4.46
N ALA A 101 23.17 10.82 -4.23
CA ALA A 101 23.47 9.76 -5.20
C ALA A 101 22.68 9.97 -6.50
N GLN A 102 21.48 10.58 -6.42
CA GLN A 102 20.62 10.87 -7.57
C GLN A 102 20.37 9.62 -8.42
N VAL A 103 20.20 8.47 -7.77
CA VAL A 103 19.94 7.19 -8.45
C VAL A 103 18.60 7.27 -9.19
N VAL A 104 17.63 7.97 -8.59
CA VAL A 104 16.37 8.36 -9.22
C VAL A 104 16.23 9.88 -9.19
N PRO A 105 15.38 10.46 -10.06
CA PRO A 105 15.04 11.87 -9.96
C PRO A 105 14.49 12.21 -8.57
N LEU A 106 14.78 13.41 -8.06
CA LEU A 106 14.45 13.83 -6.70
C LEU A 106 12.95 13.68 -6.39
N GLU A 107 12.10 13.92 -7.38
CA GLU A 107 10.65 13.77 -7.30
C GLU A 107 10.24 12.33 -6.95
N TRP A 108 10.95 11.32 -7.48
CA TRP A 108 10.70 9.92 -7.16
C TRP A 108 11.10 9.60 -5.73
N ALA A 109 12.28 10.06 -5.28
CA ALA A 109 12.70 9.86 -3.88
C ALA A 109 11.72 10.51 -2.90
N LEU A 110 11.23 11.73 -3.21
CA LEU A 110 10.21 12.42 -2.41
C LEU A 110 8.87 11.67 -2.41
N SER A 111 8.45 11.13 -3.56
CA SER A 111 7.22 10.34 -3.69
C SER A 111 7.28 9.03 -2.89
N ILE A 112 8.44 8.38 -2.90
CA ILE A 112 8.72 7.16 -2.12
C ILE A 112 8.65 7.49 -0.62
N SER A 113 9.30 8.58 -0.19
CA SER A 113 9.23 9.01 1.21
C SER A 113 7.80 9.32 1.64
N LEU A 114 7.04 10.07 0.83
CA LEU A 114 5.64 10.40 1.11
C LEU A 114 4.79 9.14 1.24
N ALA A 115 4.85 8.24 0.25
CA ALA A 115 4.11 6.99 0.26
C ALA A 115 4.46 6.12 1.46
N GLY A 116 5.75 6.00 1.80
CA GLY A 116 6.19 5.23 2.97
C GLY A 116 5.65 5.78 4.28
N VAL A 117 5.62 7.10 4.47
CA VAL A 117 5.01 7.71 5.67
C VAL A 117 3.50 7.44 5.71
N THR A 118 2.80 7.60 4.59
CA THR A 118 1.35 7.37 4.53
C THR A 118 0.98 5.89 4.76
N LEU A 119 1.83 4.95 4.34
CA LEU A 119 1.65 3.51 4.58
C LEU A 119 1.69 3.09 6.06
N ILE A 120 2.16 3.95 6.96
CA ILE A 120 2.08 3.71 8.42
C ILE A 120 0.63 3.52 8.85
N LEU A 121 -0.32 4.28 8.27
CA LEU A 121 -1.74 4.19 8.62
C LEU A 121 -2.33 2.78 8.39
N PRO A 122 -2.25 2.19 7.17
CA PRO A 122 -2.71 0.83 6.96
C PRO A 122 -1.87 -0.23 7.69
N ALA A 123 -0.58 0.02 7.96
CA ALA A 123 0.24 -0.88 8.77
C ALA A 123 -0.29 -0.99 10.22
N ILE A 124 -0.59 0.15 10.85
CA ILE A 124 -1.22 0.19 12.18
C ILE A 124 -2.58 -0.50 12.16
N TRP A 125 -3.39 -0.26 11.13
CA TRP A 125 -4.68 -0.91 10.98
C TRP A 125 -4.57 -2.44 10.93
N TYR A 126 -3.67 -2.99 10.10
CA TYR A 126 -3.46 -4.43 10.04
C TYR A 126 -2.88 -5.00 11.33
N PHE A 127 -2.04 -4.25 12.04
CA PHE A 127 -1.52 -4.63 13.33
C PHE A 127 -2.65 -4.79 14.37
N ILE A 128 -3.57 -3.82 14.45
CA ILE A 128 -4.74 -3.86 15.33
C ILE A 128 -5.64 -5.05 14.98
N MET A 129 -5.94 -5.27 13.70
CA MET A 129 -6.77 -6.39 13.25
C MET A 129 -6.13 -7.75 13.56
N GLY A 130 -4.80 -7.85 13.43
CA GLY A 130 -4.05 -9.03 13.85
C GLY A 130 -4.17 -9.30 15.35
N GLY A 131 -4.06 -8.26 16.18
CA GLY A 131 -4.24 -8.37 17.63
C GLY A 131 -5.64 -8.82 18.04
N ILE A 132 -6.68 -8.26 17.42
CA ILE A 132 -8.08 -8.65 17.67
C ILE A 132 -8.32 -10.11 17.28
N SER A 133 -7.84 -10.53 16.11
CA SER A 133 -7.98 -11.92 15.63
C SER A 133 -7.30 -12.92 16.58
N TRP A 134 -6.10 -12.59 17.06
CA TRP A 134 -5.38 -13.43 18.02
C TRP A 134 -6.10 -13.52 19.38
N LEU A 135 -6.64 -12.39 19.87
CA LEU A 135 -7.38 -12.35 21.13
C LEU A 135 -8.67 -13.17 21.04
N HIS A 136 -9.43 -13.06 19.94
CA HIS A 136 -10.64 -13.85 19.71
C HIS A 136 -10.34 -15.36 19.67
N LYS A 137 -9.24 -15.76 19.01
CA LYS A 137 -8.80 -17.17 18.99
C LYS A 137 -8.38 -17.66 20.38
N SER A 138 -7.70 -16.81 21.17
CA SER A 138 -7.22 -17.17 22.51
C SER A 138 -8.33 -17.24 23.56
N LEU A 139 -9.44 -16.50 23.38
CA LEU A 139 -10.58 -16.47 24.29
C LEU A 139 -11.67 -17.52 23.97
N GLY A 140 -11.36 -18.52 23.12
CA GLY A 140 -12.25 -19.65 22.89
C GLY A 140 -13.24 -19.49 21.74
N GLY A 141 -12.99 -18.59 20.79
CA GLY A 141 -13.70 -18.57 19.51
C GLY A 141 -13.53 -19.90 18.80
N LYS A 142 -14.51 -20.80 18.92
CA LYS A 142 -14.58 -22.06 18.18
C LYS A 142 -14.43 -21.76 16.70
N GLU A 143 -13.48 -22.44 16.05
CA GLU A 143 -13.41 -22.51 14.60
C GLU A 143 -14.72 -23.12 14.11
N GLU A 144 -15.62 -22.29 13.57
CA GLU A 144 -16.77 -22.77 12.83
C GLU A 144 -16.22 -23.31 11.50
N ASN A 145 -16.01 -24.63 11.47
CA ASN A 145 -15.66 -25.38 10.27
C ASN A 145 -16.77 -25.22 9.24
N THR A 146 -16.65 -24.24 8.35
CA THR A 146 -17.42 -24.18 7.12
C THR A 146 -16.79 -25.12 6.10
N THR A 147 -16.91 -26.42 6.32
CA THR A 147 -16.78 -27.44 5.28
C THR A 147 -17.60 -28.63 5.75
N GLU A 148 -18.41 -29.22 4.87
CA GLU A 148 -19.39 -30.29 5.09
C GLU A 148 -20.85 -29.86 5.35
N THR A 149 -21.37 -28.99 4.48
CA THR A 149 -22.78 -29.10 4.07
C THR A 149 -22.82 -29.27 2.56
N GLN A 150 -22.58 -30.49 2.06
CA GLN A 150 -22.98 -30.86 0.69
C GLN A 150 -23.00 -32.35 0.31
N GLU A 151 -22.77 -33.33 1.20
CA GLU A 151 -22.74 -34.75 0.78
C GLU A 151 -23.60 -35.70 1.66
N SER A 152 -24.77 -35.27 2.12
CA SER A 152 -25.66 -36.14 2.91
C SER A 152 -27.15 -36.07 2.54
N GLU A 153 -27.51 -35.40 1.44
CA GLU A 153 -28.91 -35.24 1.04
C GLU A 153 -29.29 -36.04 -0.22
N ASP A 154 -28.47 -37.01 -0.65
CA ASP A 154 -28.73 -37.85 -1.83
C ASP A 154 -28.59 -39.37 -1.58
N ILE A 155 -28.91 -39.84 -0.36
CA ILE A 155 -29.00 -41.29 -0.05
C ILE A 155 -30.31 -41.62 0.69
N ASN A 156 -31.39 -40.86 0.49
CA ASN A 156 -32.67 -41.23 1.07
C ASN A 156 -33.88 -40.80 0.21
N LYS A 157 -33.96 -41.32 -1.02
CA LYS A 157 -35.20 -41.39 -1.79
C LYS A 157 -35.35 -42.76 -2.47
N GLU A 158 -35.97 -43.67 -1.70
CA GLU A 158 -36.87 -44.77 -2.11
C GLU A 158 -36.38 -45.93 -3.02
N PRO A 159 -37.09 -47.09 -3.08
CA PRO A 159 -38.21 -47.56 -2.24
C PRO A 159 -38.04 -49.01 -1.72
N SER A 160 -38.66 -49.33 -0.57
CA SER A 160 -39.06 -50.70 -0.26
C SER A 160 -40.56 -50.87 -0.51
N SER A 161 -40.92 -51.44 -1.66
CA SER A 161 -42.25 -51.98 -1.93
C SER A 161 -42.16 -53.50 -1.92
N GLN A 162 -42.78 -54.12 -0.91
CA GLN A 162 -43.31 -55.48 -0.99
C GLN A 162 -44.67 -55.45 -1.69
#